data_AF-A0A7R8ZR71-F1
#
_entry.id   AF-A0A7R8ZR71-F1
#
_cell.length_a   1.000
_cell.length_b   1.000
_cell.length_c   1.000
_cell.angle_alpha   90.00
_cell.angle_beta   90.00
_cell.angle_gamma   90.00
#
_symmetry.space_group_name_H-M   'P 1'
#
loop_
_entity.id
_entity.type
_entity.pdbx_description
1 polymer ?
#
loop_
_entity_poly.entity_id
_entity_poly.type
_entity_poly.pdbx_seq_one_letter_code
_entity_poly.pdbx_strand_id
1 'polypeptide(L)'
;MADEYEKGPQKRKSGIPKQYNWDSIASKSGGKLEAHYVELLRELGKQPGMLGQIFTKAQNKIQDPAKLDRLVKMIAKESWVGMDADIKGDMYEGLLEKNAQDTKSGAGQYFTPRDLIKAIVTCVRPEPKKTIADPACGTGGFFLSAYDFITDEYKLDKEETRFLKEETFH
;
A
#
# COMPACT_ATOMS: atom_id res chain seq x y z
N MET A 1 9.42 -1.95 -7.42
CA MET A 1 9.81 -1.37 -6.11
C MET A 1 10.44 0.00 -6.33
N ALA A 2 10.52 0.82 -5.28
CA ALA A 2 11.02 2.19 -5.41
C ALA A 2 12.45 2.28 -5.96
N ASP A 3 13.30 1.30 -5.63
CA ASP A 3 14.66 1.14 -6.15
C ASP A 3 14.68 0.74 -7.64
N GLU A 4 13.74 -0.08 -8.10
CA GLU A 4 13.60 -0.43 -9.52
C GLU A 4 13.18 0.80 -10.36
N TYR A 5 12.38 1.73 -9.82
CA TYR A 5 12.04 2.99 -10.50
C TYR A 5 13.22 3.98 -10.53
N GLU A 6 14.12 3.93 -9.53
CA GLU A 6 15.37 4.70 -9.51
C GLU A 6 16.40 4.17 -10.51
N LYS A 7 16.42 2.85 -10.73
CA LYS A 7 17.31 2.15 -11.67
C LYS A 7 16.74 2.10 -13.10
N GLY A 8 15.44 2.34 -13.28
CA GLY A 8 14.75 2.32 -14.57
C GLY A 8 14.95 3.58 -15.43
N PRO A 9 14.50 3.54 -16.71
CA PRO A 9 14.76 4.58 -17.70
C PRO A 9 14.18 5.97 -17.34
N GLN A 10 13.16 6.04 -16.49
CA GLN A 10 12.55 7.31 -16.06
C GLN A 10 13.09 7.89 -14.73
N LYS A 11 14.13 7.28 -14.12
CA LYS A 11 14.84 7.73 -12.88
C LYS A 11 14.00 8.62 -11.95
N ARG A 12 12.92 8.05 -11.39
CA ARG A 12 12.10 8.78 -10.41
C ARG A 12 12.79 8.73 -9.05
N LYS A 13 12.99 9.87 -8.40
CA LYS A 13 13.54 9.93 -7.02
C LYS A 13 12.51 9.32 -6.06
N SER A 14 12.90 8.29 -5.30
CA SER A 14 11.99 7.61 -4.37
C SER A 14 11.71 8.38 -3.08
N GLY A 15 12.56 9.36 -2.75
CA GLY A 15 12.53 10.03 -1.45
C GLY A 15 13.01 9.16 -0.28
N ILE A 16 13.40 7.91 -0.54
CA ILE A 16 13.89 6.98 0.48
C ILE A 16 15.39 7.24 0.73
N PRO A 17 15.84 7.42 1.98
CA PRO A 17 17.26 7.56 2.29
C PRO A 17 18.06 6.34 1.80
N LYS A 18 19.23 6.58 1.18
CA LYS A 18 20.06 5.50 0.61
C LYS A 18 20.44 4.43 1.63
N GLN A 19 20.63 4.79 2.89
CA GLN A 19 20.94 3.83 3.97
C GLN A 19 19.77 2.89 4.31
N TYR A 20 18.56 3.20 3.87
CA TYR A 20 17.31 2.50 4.18
C TYR A 20 16.53 2.09 2.92
N ASN A 21 17.21 1.99 1.78
CA ASN A 21 16.59 1.54 0.53
C ASN A 21 16.58 0.00 0.43
N TRP A 22 15.97 -0.54 -0.64
CA TRP A 22 15.86 -1.99 -0.83
C TRP A 22 17.22 -2.69 -0.87
N ASP A 23 18.21 -2.12 -1.56
CA ASP A 23 19.57 -2.69 -1.66
C ASP A 23 20.23 -2.84 -0.27
N SER A 24 19.97 -1.90 0.65
CA SER A 24 20.48 -1.96 2.03
C SER A 24 19.92 -3.15 2.82
N ILE A 25 18.70 -3.60 2.50
CA ILE A 25 18.06 -4.77 3.09
C ILE A 25 18.54 -6.04 2.40
N ALA A 26 18.43 -6.09 1.06
CA ALA A 26 18.70 -7.28 0.26
C ALA A 26 20.16 -7.76 0.33
N SER A 27 21.09 -6.86 0.67
CA SER A 27 22.52 -7.17 0.85
C SER A 27 22.89 -7.74 2.22
N LYS A 28 21.98 -7.75 3.20
CA LYS A 28 22.21 -8.22 4.57
C LYS A 28 21.60 -9.60 4.79
N SER A 29 22.05 -10.29 5.84
CA SER A 29 21.48 -11.56 6.26
C SER A 29 21.55 -11.81 7.77
N GLY A 30 20.74 -12.75 8.27
CA GLY A 30 20.70 -13.17 9.67
C GLY A 30 20.44 -12.02 10.63
N GLY A 31 21.10 -12.02 11.79
CA GLY A 31 20.91 -10.98 12.82
C GLY A 31 21.27 -9.56 12.33
N LYS A 32 22.15 -9.42 11.32
CA LYS A 32 22.44 -8.11 10.72
C LYS A 32 21.27 -7.57 9.90
N LEU A 33 20.56 -8.46 9.20
CA LEU A 33 19.33 -8.10 8.48
C LEU A 33 18.23 -7.69 9.46
N GLU A 34 18.03 -8.47 10.52
CA GLU A 34 17.01 -8.18 11.52
C GLU A 34 17.25 -6.81 12.19
N ALA A 35 18.46 -6.56 12.68
CA ALA A 35 18.81 -5.30 13.33
C ALA A 35 18.62 -4.10 12.36
N HIS A 36 19.06 -4.26 11.11
CA HIS A 36 18.89 -3.23 10.09
C HIS A 36 17.43 -2.98 9.73
N TYR A 37 16.63 -4.05 9.63
CA TYR A 37 15.21 -3.94 9.30
C TYR A 37 14.44 -3.21 10.40
N VAL A 38 14.72 -3.51 11.67
CA VAL A 38 14.11 -2.79 12.81
C VAL A 38 14.48 -1.31 12.80
N GLU A 39 15.75 -0.98 12.57
CA GLU A 39 16.19 0.41 12.47
C GLU A 39 15.52 1.13 11.29
N LEU A 40 15.47 0.49 10.12
CA LEU A 40 14.83 1.00 8.92
C LEU A 40 13.37 1.34 9.15
N LEU A 41 12.58 0.42 9.73
CA LEU A 41 11.17 0.68 10.02
C LEU A 41 11.00 1.90 10.93
N ARG A 42 11.88 2.05 11.93
CA ARG A 42 11.86 3.19 12.86
C ARG A 42 12.22 4.50 12.18
N GLU A 43 13.25 4.54 11.35
CA GLU A 43 13.70 5.78 10.71
C GLU A 43 12.81 6.21 9.54
N LEU A 44 12.26 5.27 8.78
CA LEU A 44 11.27 5.57 7.75
C LEU A 44 9.97 6.11 8.35
N GLY A 45 9.55 5.60 9.51
CA GLY A 45 8.37 6.12 10.23
C GLY A 45 8.52 7.56 10.76
N LYS A 46 9.73 8.11 10.78
CA LYS A 46 9.99 9.53 11.14
C LYS A 46 10.00 10.48 9.94
N GLN A 47 9.95 9.96 8.72
CA GLN A 47 9.98 10.79 7.52
C GLN A 47 8.69 11.60 7.39
N PRO A 48 8.71 12.79 6.76
CA PRO A 48 7.50 13.53 6.48
C PRO A 48 6.67 12.90 5.35
N GLY A 49 5.39 13.24 5.28
CA GLY A 49 4.49 12.88 4.19
C GLY A 49 4.14 11.38 4.13
N MET A 50 3.79 10.92 2.93
CA MET A 50 3.30 9.55 2.67
C MET A 50 4.28 8.47 3.17
N LEU A 51 5.59 8.70 3.03
CA LEU A 51 6.60 7.74 3.48
C LEU A 51 6.52 7.51 5.00
N GLY A 52 6.43 8.58 5.79
CA GLY A 52 6.23 8.47 7.23
C GLY A 52 4.91 7.80 7.60
N GLN A 53 3.83 8.14 6.90
CA GLN A 53 2.50 7.57 7.13
C GLN A 53 2.50 6.05 6.93
N ILE A 54 3.10 5.55 5.84
CA ILE A 54 3.21 4.10 5.57
C ILE A 54 3.96 3.37 6.69
N PHE A 55 5.04 3.97 7.21
CA PHE A 55 5.88 3.35 8.23
C PHE A 55 5.53 3.78 9.67
N THR A 56 4.42 4.50 9.86
CA THR A 56 4.02 4.99 11.18
C THR A 56 3.75 3.81 12.13
N LYS A 57 4.52 3.75 13.23
CA LYS A 57 4.48 2.66 14.20
C LYS A 57 4.71 1.26 13.59
N ALA A 58 5.37 1.18 12.43
CA ALA A 58 5.72 -0.10 11.83
C ALA A 58 6.66 -0.88 12.77
N GLN A 59 6.41 -2.19 12.88
CA GLN A 59 7.17 -3.09 13.76
C GLN A 59 7.46 -4.39 13.04
N ASN A 60 8.69 -4.88 13.19
CA ASN A 60 9.00 -6.24 12.77
C ASN A 60 8.29 -7.24 13.69
N LYS A 61 7.47 -8.13 13.12
CA LYS A 61 6.84 -9.25 13.83
C LYS A 61 7.49 -10.60 13.50
N ILE A 62 8.50 -10.62 12.63
CA ILE A 62 9.23 -11.83 12.24
C ILE A 62 10.42 -11.98 13.18
N GLN A 63 10.28 -12.87 14.16
CA GLN A 63 11.32 -13.12 15.18
C GLN A 63 12.40 -14.10 14.74
N ASP A 64 12.18 -14.85 13.67
CA ASP A 64 13.13 -15.83 13.15
C ASP A 64 13.94 -15.21 12.01
N PRO A 65 15.25 -14.98 12.19
CA PRO A 65 16.10 -14.35 11.17
C PRO A 65 16.12 -15.12 9.85
N ALA A 66 16.06 -16.46 9.88
CA ALA A 66 16.06 -17.28 8.68
C ALA A 66 14.77 -17.11 7.86
N LYS A 67 13.64 -16.88 8.54
CA LYS A 67 12.37 -16.56 7.86
C LYS A 67 12.40 -15.17 7.25
N LEU A 68 12.96 -14.19 7.95
CA LEU A 68 13.14 -12.84 7.40
C LEU A 68 14.05 -12.86 6.16
N ASP A 69 15.19 -13.56 6.24
CA ASP A 69 16.10 -13.78 5.10
C ASP A 69 15.38 -14.39 3.89
N ARG A 70 14.59 -15.44 4.13
CA ARG A 70 13.83 -16.11 3.08
C ARG A 70 12.81 -15.17 2.43
N LEU A 71 12.09 -14.38 3.24
CA LEU A 71 11.10 -13.42 2.74
C LEU A 71 11.74 -12.34 1.88
N VAL A 72 12.82 -11.72 2.35
CA VAL A 72 13.56 -10.69 1.59
C VAL A 72 14.04 -11.27 0.25
N LYS A 73 14.61 -12.48 0.26
CA LYS A 73 15.08 -13.14 -0.97
C LYS A 73 13.95 -13.52 -1.91
N MET A 74 12.77 -13.88 -1.40
CA MET A 74 11.60 -14.17 -2.23
C MET A 74 11.11 -12.90 -2.93
N ILE A 75 10.95 -11.80 -2.21
CA ILE A 75 10.50 -10.53 -2.78
C ILE A 75 11.53 -9.99 -3.80
N ALA A 76 12.82 -10.15 -3.52
CA ALA A 76 13.91 -9.68 -4.39
C ALA A 76 14.05 -10.48 -5.71
N LYS A 77 13.43 -11.66 -5.82
CA LYS A 77 13.44 -12.46 -7.06
C LYS A 77 12.39 -12.02 -8.07
N GLU A 78 11.35 -11.34 -7.61
CA GLU A 78 10.26 -10.87 -8.46
C GLU A 78 10.56 -9.47 -8.98
N SER A 79 10.24 -9.21 -10.25
CA SER A 79 10.34 -7.88 -10.86
C SER A 79 9.00 -7.16 -10.76
N TRP A 80 8.96 -6.05 -10.03
CA TRP A 80 7.71 -5.34 -9.78
C TRP A 80 7.47 -4.20 -10.77
N VAL A 81 8.51 -3.55 -11.31
CA VAL A 81 8.38 -2.39 -12.22
C VAL A 81 7.77 -2.73 -13.58
N GLY A 82 7.69 -4.00 -13.96
CA GLY A 82 7.03 -4.46 -15.19
C GLY A 82 5.56 -4.87 -15.04
N MET A 83 5.07 -5.03 -13.81
CA MET A 83 3.66 -5.38 -13.57
C MET A 83 2.79 -4.12 -13.55
N ASP A 84 1.61 -4.23 -14.16
CA ASP A 84 0.61 -3.17 -14.12
C ASP A 84 0.23 -2.81 -12.68
N ALA A 85 -0.11 -1.55 -12.43
CA ALA A 85 -0.50 -1.08 -11.11
C ALA A 85 -1.77 -1.82 -10.63
N ASP A 86 -2.71 -2.04 -11.55
CA ASP A 86 -3.97 -2.74 -11.29
C ASP A 86 -3.73 -4.18 -10.86
N ILE A 87 -2.84 -4.90 -11.56
CA ILE A 87 -2.47 -6.29 -11.23
C ILE A 87 -1.89 -6.37 -9.80
N LYS A 88 -1.05 -5.41 -9.39
CA LYS A 88 -0.50 -5.38 -8.02
C LYS A 88 -1.58 -5.10 -6.98
N GLY A 89 -2.49 -4.18 -7.30
CA GLY A 89 -3.65 -3.87 -6.47
C GLY A 89 -4.49 -5.11 -6.24
N ASP A 90 -4.88 -5.79 -7.32
CA ASP A 90 -5.68 -7.02 -7.28
C ASP A 90 -5.01 -8.14 -6.47
N MET A 91 -3.69 -8.33 -6.64
CA MET A 91 -2.94 -9.30 -5.84
C MET A 91 -2.95 -8.96 -4.35
N TYR A 92 -2.77 -7.67 -4.01
CA TYR A 92 -2.78 -7.22 -2.63
C TYR A 92 -4.17 -7.38 -2.00
N GLU A 93 -5.21 -6.97 -2.73
CA GLU A 93 -6.61 -7.11 -2.33
C GLU A 93 -7.02 -8.57 -2.13
N GLY A 94 -6.62 -9.48 -3.04
CA GLY A 94 -6.89 -10.90 -2.88
C GLY A 94 -6.21 -11.52 -1.65
N LEU A 95 -5.01 -11.05 -1.28
CA LEU A 95 -4.34 -11.47 -0.04
C LEU A 95 -5.09 -10.96 1.21
N LEU A 96 -5.57 -9.72 1.18
CA LEU A 96 -6.36 -9.14 2.27
C LEU A 96 -7.69 -9.89 2.47
N GLU A 97 -8.40 -10.15 1.38
CA GLU A 97 -9.65 -10.90 1.41
C GLU A 97 -9.46 -12.30 1.96
N LYS A 98 -8.45 -13.03 1.48
CA LYS A 98 -8.13 -14.37 1.97
C LYS A 98 -7.80 -14.38 3.46
N ASN A 99 -7.06 -13.37 3.94
CA ASN A 99 -6.74 -13.25 5.36
C ASN A 99 -7.98 -12.89 6.20
N ALA A 100 -8.88 -12.06 5.67
CA ALA A 100 -10.12 -11.67 6.33
C ALA A 100 -11.12 -12.83 6.47
N GLN A 101 -11.16 -13.72 5.47
CA GLN A 101 -12.01 -14.92 5.49
C GLN A 101 -11.49 -16.00 6.46
N ASP A 102 -10.21 -15.95 6.85
CA ASP A 102 -9.67 -16.84 7.87
C ASP A 102 -10.17 -16.42 9.27
N THR A 103 -11.23 -17.06 9.73
CA THR A 103 -11.83 -16.81 11.06
C THR A 103 -10.85 -16.96 12.23
N LYS A 104 -9.73 -17.69 12.06
CA LYS A 104 -8.70 -17.84 13.10
C LYS A 104 -7.77 -16.62 13.19
N SER A 105 -7.66 -15.83 12.13
CA SER A 105 -6.77 -14.66 12.08
C SER A 105 -7.37 -13.45 12.81
N GLY A 106 -8.69 -13.40 12.95
CA GLY A 106 -9.43 -12.24 13.46
C GLY A 106 -9.37 -11.02 12.52
N ALA A 107 -8.77 -11.14 11.34
CA ALA A 107 -8.59 -10.01 10.42
C ALA A 107 -9.89 -9.53 9.78
N GLY A 108 -10.95 -10.35 9.79
CA GLY A 108 -12.26 -10.01 9.25
C GLY A 108 -12.88 -8.75 9.86
N GLN A 109 -12.52 -8.37 11.09
CA GLN A 109 -13.02 -7.14 11.72
C GLN A 109 -12.54 -5.84 11.03
N TYR A 110 -11.50 -5.92 10.20
CA TYR A 110 -10.94 -4.78 9.46
C TYR A 110 -11.31 -4.78 7.98
N PHE A 111 -12.15 -5.73 7.54
CA PHE A 111 -12.46 -5.97 6.14
C PHE A 111 -13.97 -5.97 5.92
N THR A 112 -14.39 -5.35 4.81
CA THR A 112 -15.78 -5.41 4.33
C THR A 112 -15.78 -6.06 2.94
N PRO A 113 -16.66 -7.05 2.66
CA PRO A 113 -16.76 -7.71 1.37
C PRO A 113 -16.92 -6.71 0.22
N ARG A 114 -16.15 -6.88 -0.86
CA ARG A 114 -16.06 -5.90 -1.96
C ARG A 114 -17.38 -5.73 -2.70
N ASP A 115 -18.14 -6.80 -2.86
CA ASP A 115 -19.47 -6.71 -3.49
C ASP A 115 -20.45 -5.87 -2.66
N LEU A 116 -20.37 -5.94 -1.33
CA LEU A 116 -21.19 -5.12 -0.45
C LEU A 116 -20.77 -3.64 -0.52
N ILE A 117 -19.46 -3.36 -0.53
CA ILE A 117 -18.95 -2.00 -0.70
C ILE A 117 -19.45 -1.42 -2.03
N LYS A 118 -19.28 -2.15 -3.13
CA LYS A 118 -19.73 -1.71 -4.46
C LYS A 118 -21.22 -1.42 -4.48
N ALA A 119 -22.05 -2.29 -3.92
CA ALA A 119 -23.49 -2.06 -3.83
C ALA A 119 -23.83 -0.78 -3.05
N ILE A 120 -23.16 -0.54 -1.92
CA ILE A 120 -23.36 0.68 -1.12
C ILE A 120 -22.92 1.92 -1.91
N VAL A 121 -21.73 1.91 -2.51
CA VAL A 121 -21.20 3.04 -3.29
C VAL A 121 -22.10 3.35 -4.48
N THR A 122 -22.58 2.34 -5.20
CA THR A 122 -23.53 2.51 -6.31
C THR A 122 -24.85 3.14 -5.87
N CYS A 123 -25.34 2.85 -4.65
CA CYS A 123 -26.52 3.51 -4.10
C CYS A 123 -26.23 4.96 -3.67
N VAL A 124 -25.07 5.21 -3.08
CA VAL A 124 -24.64 6.54 -2.61
C VAL A 124 -24.37 7.49 -3.78
N ARG A 125 -23.83 6.97 -4.89
CA ARG A 125 -23.46 7.71 -6.10
C ARG A 125 -22.60 8.95 -5.81
N PRO A 126 -21.37 8.78 -5.30
CA PRO A 126 -20.50 9.91 -5.00
C PRO A 126 -20.23 10.75 -6.26
N GLU A 127 -20.22 12.07 -6.10
CA GLU A 127 -20.05 13.04 -7.19
C GLU A 127 -18.65 13.67 -7.20
N PRO A 128 -18.14 14.12 -8.36
CA PRO A 128 -16.93 14.92 -8.44
C PRO A 128 -17.00 16.18 -7.57
N LYS A 129 -15.83 16.65 -7.10
CA LYS A 129 -15.70 17.84 -6.22
C LYS A 129 -16.44 17.73 -4.87
N LYS A 130 -16.79 16.53 -4.43
CA LYS A 130 -17.28 16.24 -3.08
C LYS A 130 -16.22 15.53 -2.24
N THR A 131 -16.28 15.74 -0.94
CA THR A 131 -15.43 15.09 0.06
C THR A 131 -16.10 13.84 0.62
N ILE A 132 -15.32 12.79 0.84
CA ILE A 132 -15.74 11.50 1.37
C ILE A 132 -14.87 11.19 2.59
N ALA A 133 -15.50 10.77 3.67
CA ALA A 133 -14.82 10.35 4.90
C ALA A 133 -15.32 8.97 5.33
N ASP A 134 -14.40 8.12 5.77
CA ASP A 134 -14.69 6.83 6.40
C ASP A 134 -13.95 6.75 7.74
N PRO A 135 -14.64 6.97 8.87
CA PRO A 135 -14.03 7.01 10.20
C PRO A 135 -13.55 5.62 10.68
N ALA A 136 -13.88 4.55 9.95
CA ALA A 136 -13.50 3.18 10.25
C ALA A 136 -12.98 2.47 8.99
N CYS A 137 -12.16 3.17 8.20
CA CYS A 137 -11.79 2.79 6.83
C CYS A 137 -11.13 1.41 6.67
N GLY A 138 -10.56 0.83 7.73
CA GLY A 138 -9.98 -0.51 7.68
C GLY A 138 -8.92 -0.63 6.58
N THR A 139 -9.15 -1.51 5.61
CA THR A 139 -8.28 -1.67 4.43
C THR A 139 -8.45 -0.58 3.35
N GLY A 140 -9.34 0.39 3.55
CA GLY A 140 -9.62 1.49 2.61
C GLY A 140 -10.60 1.14 1.49
N GLY A 141 -11.31 0.01 1.59
CA GLY A 141 -12.13 -0.50 0.49
C GLY A 141 -13.22 0.46 -0.02
N PHE A 142 -13.83 1.26 0.88
CA PHE A 142 -14.80 2.29 0.48
C PHE A 142 -14.16 3.41 -0.34
N PHE A 143 -12.94 3.83 -0.01
CA PHE A 143 -12.23 4.86 -0.75
C PHE A 143 -11.83 4.39 -2.15
N LEU A 144 -11.30 3.16 -2.27
CA LEU A 144 -11.00 2.58 -3.59
C LEU A 144 -12.26 2.49 -4.44
N SER A 145 -13.33 1.89 -3.91
CA SER A 145 -14.57 1.73 -4.68
C SER A 145 -15.22 3.06 -5.05
N ALA A 146 -15.11 4.10 -4.22
CA ALA A 146 -15.61 5.43 -4.55
C ALA A 146 -14.73 6.13 -5.61
N TYR A 147 -13.41 5.97 -5.53
CA TYR A 147 -12.49 6.48 -6.56
C TYR A 147 -12.79 5.85 -7.92
N ASP A 148 -12.97 4.53 -7.96
CA ASP A 148 -13.30 3.79 -9.19
C ASP A 148 -14.65 4.24 -9.73
N PHE A 149 -15.69 4.30 -8.88
CA PHE A 149 -17.02 4.77 -9.29
C PHE A 149 -16.98 6.18 -9.92
N ILE A 150 -16.27 7.13 -9.30
CA ILE A 150 -16.18 8.49 -9.84
C ILE A 150 -15.42 8.50 -11.17
N THR A 151 -14.37 7.69 -11.30
CA THR A 151 -13.54 7.61 -12.52
C THR A 151 -14.29 6.94 -13.68
N ASP A 152 -15.11 5.94 -13.40
CA ASP A 152 -15.83 5.15 -14.41
C ASP A 152 -17.13 5.83 -14.87
N GLU A 153 -17.88 6.43 -13.95
CA GLU A 153 -19.21 6.99 -14.24
C GLU A 153 -19.16 8.45 -14.73
N TYR A 154 -18.07 9.18 -14.45
CA TYR A 154 -17.95 10.59 -14.80
C TYR A 154 -16.75 10.88 -15.69
N LYS A 155 -16.96 11.71 -16.71
CA LYS A 155 -15.87 12.25 -17.52
C LYS A 155 -15.28 13.48 -16.85
N LEU A 156 -14.24 13.27 -16.06
CA LEU A 156 -13.60 14.32 -15.26
C LEU A 156 -12.79 15.29 -16.12
N ASP A 157 -12.88 16.59 -15.81
CA ASP A 157 -11.92 17.56 -16.27
C ASP A 157 -10.60 17.52 -15.46
N LYS A 158 -9.63 18.36 -15.83
CA LYS A 158 -8.31 18.39 -15.15
C LYS A 158 -8.40 18.82 -13.69
N GLU A 159 -9.31 19.74 -13.36
CA GLU A 159 -9.49 20.22 -12.00
C GLU A 159 -10.19 19.17 -11.14
N GLU A 160 -11.23 18.53 -11.67
CA GLU A 160 -11.93 17.42 -11.03
C GLU A 160 -11.01 16.23 -10.78
N THR A 161 -10.17 15.89 -11.76
CA THR A 161 -9.16 14.84 -11.61
C THR A 161 -8.16 15.17 -10.50
N ARG A 162 -7.73 16.44 -10.38
CA ARG A 162 -6.84 16.88 -9.30
C ARG A 162 -7.55 16.79 -7.95
N PHE A 163 -8.77 17.31 -7.87
CA PHE A 163 -9.56 17.28 -6.64
C PHE A 163 -9.78 15.85 -6.16
N LEU A 164 -10.13 14.91 -7.06
CA LEU A 164 -10.30 13.50 -6.73
C LEU A 164 -9.04 12.88 -6.09
N LYS A 165 -7.85 13.29 -6.56
CA LYS A 165 -6.57 12.73 -6.10
C LYS A 165 -6.03 13.35 -4.82
N GLU A 166 -6.35 14.62 -4.57
CA GLU A 166 -5.68 15.41 -3.53
C GLU A 166 -6.63 15.87 -2.41
N GLU A 167 -7.92 15.99 -2.68
CA GLU A 167 -8.89 16.67 -1.80
C GLU A 167 -10.13 15.84 -1.46
N THR A 168 -10.45 14.78 -2.22
CA THR A 168 -11.70 14.02 -2.00
C THR A 168 -11.70 13.17 -0.73
N PHE A 169 -10.59 12.56 -0.32
CA PHE A 169 -10.58 11.54 0.73
C PHE A 169 -9.97 12.05 2.04
N HIS A 170 -10.66 11.79 3.16
CA HIS A 170 -10.26 12.22 4.50
C HIS A 170 -10.36 11.09 5.54
#